data_AF-A0A7C3I0M7-F1
#
_entry.id   AF-A0A7C3I0M7-F1
#
_cell.length_a   1.000
_cell.length_b   1.000
_cell.length_c   1.000
_cell.angle_alpha   90.00
_cell.angle_beta   90.00
_cell.angle_gamma   90.00
#
_symmetry.space_group_name_H-M   'P 1'
#
loop_
_entity.id
_entity.type
_entity.pdbx_description
1 polymer ?
#
loop_
_entity_poly.entity_id
_entity_poly.type
_entity_poly.pdbx_seq_one_letter_code
_entity_poly.pdbx_strand_id
1 'polypeptide(L)'
;MNGVVIWGHPEYNIKMPADTTIKGNDWVSGFRYALNSPGSSFKLAVKRVVTSLIQIRPWQSVKYKIRMLIWLIPAYILALFGIFKYWKHPIVMIVLSIIMAHLMITALTHACHESRFINYILPMFYVLSGIGAGYWLNRLRIMILKSRRPDADV
;
A
#
# COMPACT_ATOMS: atom_id res chain seq x y z
N MET A 1 12.23 17.36 16.91
CA MET A 1 10.91 16.70 17.02
C MET A 1 11.00 15.34 16.34
N ASN A 2 10.28 14.32 16.82
CA ASN A 2 10.31 12.98 16.23
C ASN A 2 8.97 12.68 15.55
N GLY A 3 9.02 12.30 14.28
CA GLY A 3 7.87 11.86 13.52
C GLY A 3 7.55 10.42 13.89
N VAL A 4 6.41 10.21 14.55
CA VAL A 4 5.96 8.89 14.98
C VAL A 4 5.41 8.12 13.79
N VAL A 5 6.03 6.99 13.47
CA VAL A 5 5.60 6.10 12.37
C VAL A 5 4.68 5.01 12.92
N ILE A 6 5.16 4.24 13.89
CA ILE A 6 4.37 3.23 14.61
C ILE A 6 4.26 3.70 16.06
N TRP A 7 3.04 3.73 16.59
CA TRP A 7 2.83 4.10 17.98
C TRP A 7 3.44 3.05 18.92
N GLY A 8 4.20 3.48 19.93
CA GLY A 8 4.90 2.60 20.88
C GLY A 8 6.25 2.04 20.41
N HIS A 9 6.70 2.34 19.18
CA HIS A 9 7.92 1.78 18.59
C HIS A 9 8.89 2.87 18.12
N PRO A 10 9.72 3.41 19.03
CA PRO A 10 10.61 4.53 18.72
C PRO A 10 11.67 4.21 17.66
N GLU A 11 12.01 2.94 17.45
CA GLU A 11 12.96 2.48 16.43
C GLU A 11 12.51 2.79 14.99
N TYR A 12 11.20 3.01 14.78
CA TYR A 12 10.66 3.38 13.47
C TYR A 12 10.58 4.90 13.24
N ASN A 13 10.73 5.69 14.30
CA ASN A 13 10.57 7.13 14.24
C ASN A 13 11.59 7.76 13.28
N ILE A 14 11.19 8.86 12.66
CA ILE A 14 12.08 9.66 11.83
C ILE A 14 12.38 10.98 12.52
N LYS A 15 13.63 11.42 12.41
CA LYS A 15 14.00 12.77 12.84
C LYS A 15 13.28 13.77 11.95
N MET A 16 12.55 14.70 12.57
CA MET A 16 11.86 15.77 11.87
C MET A 16 12.45 17.14 12.23
N PRO A 17 12.42 18.12 11.30
CA PRO A 17 12.81 19.49 11.59
C PRO A 17 12.13 19.99 12.87
N ALA A 18 12.90 20.58 13.77
CA ALA A 18 12.33 21.23 14.94
C ALA A 18 11.63 22.51 14.47
N ASP A 19 10.36 22.67 14.87
CA ASP A 19 9.61 23.90 14.66
C ASP A 19 9.19 24.42 16.04
N THR A 20 9.71 25.59 16.38
CA THR A 20 9.46 26.27 17.66
C THR A 20 8.04 26.85 17.74
N THR A 21 7.31 26.87 16.62
CA THR A 21 5.93 27.35 16.56
C THR A 21 4.89 26.30 17.00
N ILE A 22 5.28 25.02 17.10
CA ILE A 22 4.40 23.96 17.61
C ILE A 22 4.43 23.99 19.13
N LYS A 23 3.39 24.56 19.72
CA LYS A 23 3.15 24.54 21.17
C LYS A 23 1.91 23.70 21.47
N GLY A 24 2.11 22.46 21.94
CA GLY A 24 1.04 21.63 22.49
C GLY A 24 0.30 20.73 21.49
N ASN A 25 -0.88 20.24 21.90
CA ASN A 25 -1.70 19.22 21.22
C ASN A 25 -2.73 19.83 20.24
N ASP A 26 -2.39 20.94 19.59
CA ASP A 26 -3.30 21.65 18.69
C ASP A 26 -3.17 21.12 17.25
N TRP A 27 -4.27 20.65 16.67
CA TRP A 27 -4.29 20.11 15.31
C TRP A 27 -3.96 21.18 14.25
N VAL A 28 -4.27 22.46 14.53
CA VAL A 28 -3.95 23.59 13.65
C VAL A 28 -2.44 23.79 13.54
N SER A 29 -1.72 23.64 14.65
CA SER A 29 -0.25 23.69 14.67
C SER A 29 0.38 22.56 13.84
N GLY A 30 -0.21 21.36 13.87
CA GLY A 30 0.21 20.22 13.06
C GLY A 30 -0.01 20.46 11.56
N PHE A 31 -1.14 21.06 11.18
CA PHE A 31 -1.41 21.42 9.79
C PHE A 31 -0.43 22.50 9.29
N ARG A 32 -0.18 23.55 10.08
CA ARG A 32 0.79 24.60 9.75
C ARG A 32 2.20 24.04 9.57
N TYR A 33 2.61 23.12 10.42
CA TYR A 33 3.90 22.44 10.28
C TYR A 33 4.00 21.64 8.98
N ALA A 34 2.92 20.95 8.59
CA ALA A 34 2.89 20.20 7.33
C ALA A 34 3.10 21.10 6.11
N LEU A 35 2.55 22.32 6.14
CA LEU A 35 2.76 23.34 5.10
C LEU A 35 4.18 23.93 5.13
N ASN A 36 4.75 24.14 6.32
CA ASN A 36 6.10 24.69 6.49
C ASN A 36 7.21 23.67 6.14
N SER A 37 6.94 22.37 6.29
CA SER A 37 7.90 21.28 6.06
C SER A 37 7.28 20.15 5.22
N PRO A 38 6.88 20.42 3.97
CA PRO A 38 6.10 19.48 3.15
C PRO A 38 6.90 18.20 2.85
N GLY A 39 8.20 18.33 2.56
CA GLY A 39 9.05 17.16 2.25
C GLY A 39 9.20 16.19 3.42
N SER A 40 9.38 16.72 4.64
CA SER A 40 9.51 15.88 5.84
C SER A 40 8.17 15.24 6.23
N SER A 41 7.06 15.99 6.08
CA SER A 41 5.70 15.49 6.32
C SER A 41 5.29 14.43 5.31
N PHE A 42 5.63 14.63 4.03
CA PHE A 42 5.42 13.63 2.99
C PHE A 42 6.24 12.35 3.26
N LYS A 43 7.51 12.49 3.65
CA LYS A 43 8.36 11.35 4.03
C LYS A 43 7.76 10.58 5.22
N LEU A 44 7.20 11.27 6.21
CA LEU A 44 6.50 10.65 7.34
C LEU A 44 5.28 9.86 6.88
N ALA A 45 4.41 10.49 6.06
CA ALA A 45 3.21 9.88 5.51
C ALA A 45 3.53 8.61 4.71
N VAL A 46 4.51 8.69 3.80
CA VAL A 46 4.97 7.54 3.00
C VAL A 46 5.48 6.43 3.91
N LYS A 47 6.31 6.76 4.93
CA LYS A 47 6.85 5.72 5.82
C LYS A 47 5.75 5.03 6.63
N ARG A 48 4.71 5.75 7.08
CA ARG A 48 3.52 5.17 7.74
C ARG A 48 2.76 4.22 6.81
N VAL A 49 2.50 4.63 5.57
CA VAL A 49 1.80 3.83 4.56
C VAL A 49 2.59 2.57 4.21
N VAL A 50 3.87 2.72 3.85
CA VAL A 50 4.74 1.59 3.46
C VAL A 50 4.89 0.59 4.61
N THR A 51 5.09 1.09 5.83
CA THR A 51 5.21 0.23 7.02
C THR A 51 3.92 -0.53 7.30
N SER A 52 2.75 0.06 6.99
CA SER A 52 1.45 -0.61 7.09
C SER A 52 1.23 -1.65 6.00
N LEU A 53 1.65 -1.35 4.75
CA LEU A 53 1.49 -2.24 3.60
C LEU A 53 2.41 -3.47 3.64
N ILE A 54 3.65 -3.33 4.12
CA ILE A 54 4.63 -4.43 4.15
C ILE A 54 4.32 -5.43 5.28
N GLN A 55 3.68 -4.98 6.36
CA GLN A 55 3.33 -5.79 7.55
C GLN A 55 4.50 -6.54 8.23
N ILE A 56 5.75 -6.30 7.82
CA ILE A 56 6.95 -6.89 8.43
C ILE A 56 7.38 -6.05 9.61
N ARG A 57 7.74 -6.74 10.70
CA ARG A 57 8.21 -6.13 11.95
C ARG A 57 9.48 -6.79 12.49
N PRO A 58 10.39 -6.05 13.16
CA PRO A 58 11.66 -6.57 13.68
C PRO A 58 11.48 -7.81 14.53
N TRP A 59 10.48 -7.81 15.42
CA TRP A 59 10.18 -8.86 16.39
C TRP A 59 9.59 -10.15 15.79
N GLN A 60 9.21 -10.15 14.51
CA GLN A 60 8.73 -11.37 13.86
C GLN A 60 9.89 -12.29 13.47
N SER A 61 9.67 -13.61 13.54
CA SER A 61 10.66 -14.60 13.11
C SER A 61 10.98 -14.46 11.61
N VAL A 62 12.22 -14.78 11.22
CA VAL A 62 12.65 -14.73 9.81
C VAL A 62 11.76 -15.61 8.92
N LYS A 63 11.37 -16.79 9.42
CA LYS A 63 10.46 -17.71 8.71
C LYS A 63 9.09 -17.07 8.41
N TYR A 64 8.52 -16.33 9.36
CA TYR A 64 7.26 -15.62 9.17
C TYR A 64 7.39 -14.52 8.11
N LYS A 65 8.46 -13.72 8.19
CA LYS A 65 8.75 -12.63 7.23
C LYS A 65 8.84 -13.15 5.79
N ILE A 66 9.60 -14.23 5.59
CA ILE A 66 9.77 -14.84 4.25
C ILE A 66 8.42 -15.35 3.73
N ARG A 67 7.66 -16.08 4.55
CA ARG A 67 6.33 -16.60 4.16
C ARG A 67 5.41 -15.46 3.72
N MET A 68 5.34 -14.39 4.50
CA MET A 68 4.56 -13.20 4.17
C MET A 68 4.97 -12.59 2.83
N LEU A 69 6.27 -12.38 2.60
CA LEU A 69 6.77 -11.80 1.36
C LEU A 69 6.45 -12.64 0.13
N ILE A 70 6.57 -13.97 0.23
CA ILE A 70 6.27 -14.90 -0.88
C ILE A 70 4.81 -14.80 -1.30
N TRP A 71 3.88 -14.54 -0.39
CA TRP A 71 2.46 -14.38 -0.72
C TRP A 71 2.11 -12.95 -1.13
N LEU A 72 2.70 -11.96 -0.47
CA LEU A 72 2.33 -10.56 -0.63
C LEU A 72 2.89 -9.95 -1.92
N ILE A 73 4.17 -10.23 -2.25
CA ILE A 73 4.82 -9.64 -3.43
C ILE A 73 4.08 -10.04 -4.73
N PRO A 74 3.80 -11.34 -5.00
CA PRO A 74 3.09 -11.71 -6.22
C PRO A 74 1.68 -11.13 -6.27
N ALA A 75 0.97 -11.07 -5.13
CA ALA A 75 -0.36 -10.49 -5.06
C ALA A 75 -0.34 -9.00 -5.41
N TYR A 76 0.63 -8.22 -4.90
CA TYR A 76 0.77 -6.81 -5.26
C TYR A 76 1.17 -6.60 -6.72
N ILE A 77 2.06 -7.45 -7.27
CA ILE A 77 2.42 -7.39 -8.69
C ILE A 77 1.20 -7.63 -9.59
N LEU A 78 0.41 -8.68 -9.29
CA LEU A 78 -0.82 -8.99 -10.02
C LEU A 78 -1.87 -7.89 -9.86
N ALA A 79 -2.01 -7.33 -8.65
CA ALA A 79 -2.91 -6.22 -8.40
C ALA A 79 -2.54 -4.99 -9.24
N LEU A 80 -1.25 -4.66 -9.34
CA LEU A 80 -0.76 -3.58 -10.21
C LEU A 80 -1.11 -3.84 -11.67
N PHE A 81 -0.94 -5.06 -12.17
CA PHE A 81 -1.36 -5.41 -13.53
C PHE A 81 -2.87 -5.23 -13.74
N GLY A 82 -3.69 -5.69 -12.78
CA GLY A 82 -5.15 -5.52 -12.80
C GLY A 82 -5.54 -4.04 -12.83
N ILE A 83 -4.92 -3.22 -11.99
CA ILE A 83 -5.11 -1.77 -11.95
C ILE A 83 -4.75 -1.16 -13.30
N PHE A 84 -3.53 -1.36 -13.81
CA PHE A 84 -3.08 -0.71 -15.04
C PHE A 84 -3.90 -1.13 -16.25
N LYS A 85 -4.37 -2.38 -16.31
CA LYS A 85 -5.17 -2.85 -17.44
C LYS A 85 -6.59 -2.29 -17.42
N TYR A 86 -7.18 -2.12 -16.24
CA TYR A 86 -8.59 -1.77 -16.07
C TYR A 86 -8.79 -0.46 -15.29
N TRP A 87 -7.82 0.47 -15.35
CA TRP A 87 -7.83 1.70 -14.54
C TRP A 87 -9.03 2.63 -14.78
N LYS A 88 -9.65 2.53 -15.97
CA LYS A 88 -10.87 3.28 -16.32
C LYS A 88 -12.17 2.56 -15.94
N HIS A 89 -12.09 1.31 -15.46
CA HIS A 89 -13.26 0.54 -15.11
C HIS A 89 -13.82 1.03 -13.77
N PRO A 90 -15.13 1.32 -13.66
CA PRO A 90 -15.70 1.96 -12.46
C PRO A 90 -15.47 1.14 -11.20
N ILE A 91 -15.57 -0.19 -11.27
CA ILE A 91 -15.29 -1.08 -10.12
C ILE A 91 -13.85 -0.92 -9.63
N VAL A 92 -12.86 -0.86 -10.54
CA VAL A 92 -11.45 -0.70 -10.16
C VAL A 92 -11.24 0.67 -9.52
N MET A 93 -11.87 1.72 -10.04
CA MET A 93 -11.80 3.06 -9.46
C MET A 93 -12.42 3.12 -8.06
N ILE A 94 -13.56 2.45 -7.83
CA ILE A 94 -14.19 2.35 -6.50
C ILE A 94 -13.29 1.58 -5.53
N VAL A 95 -12.72 0.45 -5.95
CA VAL A 95 -11.80 -0.32 -5.10
C VAL A 95 -10.56 0.50 -4.76
N LEU A 96 -9.98 1.21 -5.74
CA LEU A 96 -8.85 2.10 -5.53
C LEU A 96 -9.20 3.26 -4.60
N SER A 97 -10.37 3.87 -4.71
CA SER A 97 -10.76 4.99 -3.84
C SER A 97 -10.88 4.53 -2.38
N ILE A 98 -11.42 3.34 -2.13
CA ILE A 98 -11.48 2.74 -0.79
C ILE A 98 -10.07 2.49 -0.25
N ILE A 99 -9.18 1.90 -1.05
CA ILE A 99 -7.77 1.68 -0.65
C ILE A 99 -7.11 3.01 -0.30
N MET A 100 -7.24 4.01 -1.19
CA MET A 100 -6.64 5.33 -1.01
C MET A 100 -7.17 6.05 0.23
N ALA A 101 -8.47 5.97 0.51
CA ALA A 101 -9.07 6.57 1.71
C ALA A 101 -8.46 5.99 3.00
N HIS A 102 -8.29 4.66 3.08
CA HIS A 102 -7.66 4.02 4.25
C HIS A 102 -6.17 4.32 4.37
N LEU A 103 -5.44 4.37 3.24
CA LEU A 103 -4.04 4.76 3.23
C LEU A 103 -3.87 6.22 3.66
N MET A 104 -4.80 7.10 3.28
CA MET A 104 -4.83 8.50 3.72
C MET A 104 -5.03 8.62 5.23
N ILE A 105 -5.96 7.86 5.81
CA ILE A 105 -6.15 7.80 7.26
C ILE A 105 -4.85 7.37 7.95
N THR A 106 -4.19 6.34 7.42
CA THR A 106 -2.90 5.84 7.94
C THR A 106 -1.79 6.87 7.83
N ALA A 107 -1.74 7.61 6.72
CA ALA A 107 -0.76 8.67 6.51
C ALA A 107 -0.93 9.81 7.53
N LEU A 108 -2.17 10.23 7.79
CA LEU A 108 -2.50 11.32 8.71
C LEU A 108 -2.31 10.93 10.18
N THR A 109 -2.63 9.70 10.55
CA THR A 109 -2.63 9.24 11.96
C THR A 109 -1.29 8.61 12.35
N HIS A 110 -1.17 7.29 12.21
CA HIS A 110 0.01 6.48 12.48
C HIS A 110 -0.23 5.06 11.96
N ALA A 111 0.85 4.32 11.70
CA ALA A 111 0.75 2.89 11.45
C ALA A 111 0.45 2.16 12.77
N CYS A 112 -0.59 1.32 12.78
CA CYS A 112 -0.87 0.47 13.93
C CYS A 112 0.16 -0.65 14.06
N HIS A 113 0.52 -0.96 15.32
CA HIS A 113 1.39 -2.07 15.68
C HIS A 113 0.87 -3.42 15.13
N GLU A 114 -0.42 -3.69 15.32
CA GLU A 114 -1.10 -4.95 14.95
C GLU A 114 -1.51 -5.03 13.48
N SER A 115 -1.08 -4.10 12.62
CA SER A 115 -1.51 -4.09 11.21
C SER A 115 -3.06 -4.04 11.06
N ARG A 116 -3.77 -3.47 12.03
CA ARG A 116 -5.24 -3.48 12.05
C ARG A 116 -5.86 -2.77 10.84
N PHE A 117 -5.27 -1.66 10.40
CA PHE A 117 -5.79 -0.88 9.27
C PHE A 117 -5.64 -1.59 7.92
N ILE A 118 -4.60 -2.41 7.75
CA ILE A 118 -4.35 -3.12 6.48
C ILE A 118 -5.29 -4.32 6.31
N ASN A 119 -5.83 -4.89 7.40
CA ASN A 119 -6.81 -5.98 7.34
C ASN A 119 -8.07 -5.61 6.55
N TYR A 120 -8.45 -4.33 6.51
CA TYR A 120 -9.64 -3.88 5.77
C TYR A 120 -9.39 -3.70 4.27
N ILE A 121 -8.16 -3.43 3.85
CA ILE A 121 -7.82 -3.16 2.44
C ILE A 121 -7.04 -4.29 1.78
N LEU A 122 -6.45 -5.21 2.55
CA LEU A 122 -5.77 -6.38 1.99
C LEU A 122 -6.69 -7.26 1.12
N PRO A 123 -7.96 -7.53 1.50
CA PRO A 123 -8.90 -8.22 0.62
C PRO A 123 -9.11 -7.48 -0.72
N MET A 124 -9.10 -6.15 -0.70
CA MET A 124 -9.24 -5.33 -1.92
C MET A 124 -8.02 -5.48 -2.83
N PHE A 125 -6.81 -5.56 -2.29
CA PHE A 125 -5.62 -5.92 -3.07
C PHE A 125 -5.75 -7.31 -3.68
N TYR A 126 -6.32 -8.29 -2.97
CA TYR A 126 -6.55 -9.63 -3.54
C TYR A 126 -7.62 -9.64 -4.64
N VAL A 127 -8.68 -8.82 -4.53
CA VAL A 127 -9.65 -8.63 -5.63
C VAL A 127 -8.96 -8.10 -6.88
N LEU A 128 -8.13 -7.05 -6.74
CA LEU A 128 -7.37 -6.49 -7.87
C LEU A 128 -6.36 -7.50 -8.43
N SER A 129 -5.72 -8.28 -7.57
CA SER A 129 -4.83 -9.39 -7.95
C SER A 129 -5.57 -10.43 -8.79
N GLY A 130 -6.80 -10.81 -8.40
CA GLY A 130 -7.65 -11.73 -9.15
C GLY A 130 -7.98 -11.21 -10.56
N ILE A 131 -8.26 -9.91 -10.70
CA ILE A 131 -8.46 -9.26 -12.00
C ILE A 131 -7.19 -9.37 -12.87
N GLY A 132 -6.03 -9.05 -12.31
CA GLY A 132 -4.74 -9.17 -13.00
C GLY A 132 -4.40 -10.60 -13.41
N ALA A 133 -4.63 -11.56 -12.52
CA ALA A 133 -4.44 -12.99 -12.80
C ALA A 133 -5.38 -13.47 -13.91
N GLY A 134 -6.67 -13.09 -13.87
CA GLY A 134 -7.66 -13.42 -14.88
C GLY A 134 -7.27 -12.93 -16.29
N TYR A 135 -6.72 -11.71 -16.37
CA TYR A 135 -6.19 -11.18 -17.63
C TYR A 135 -5.06 -12.07 -18.21
N TRP A 136 -4.07 -12.44 -17.38
CA TRP A 136 -2.96 -13.28 -17.80
C TRP A 136 -3.39 -14.68 -18.19
N LEU A 137 -4.29 -15.30 -17.41
CA LEU A 137 -4.84 -16.62 -17.71
C LEU A 137 -5.59 -16.62 -19.05
N ASN A 138 -6.37 -15.58 -19.33
CA ASN A 138 -7.06 -15.46 -20.62
C ASN A 138 -6.07 -15.30 -21.78
N ARG A 139 -5.00 -14.51 -21.62
CA ARG A 139 -3.95 -14.37 -22.63
C ARG A 139 -3.23 -15.69 -22.91
N LEU A 140 -2.87 -16.42 -21.87
CA LEU A 140 -2.24 -17.74 -22.00
C LEU A 140 -3.16 -18.72 -22.72
N ARG A 141 -4.46 -18.73 -22.37
CA ARG A 141 -5.47 -19.56 -23.04
C ARG A 141 -5.55 -19.25 -24.54
N ILE A 142 -5.61 -17.97 -24.92
CA ILE A 142 -5.66 -17.56 -26.33
C ILE A 142 -4.38 -17.98 -27.06
N MET A 143 -3.20 -17.82 -26.46
CA MET A 143 -1.92 -18.23 -27.05
C MET A 143 -1.87 -19.75 -27.29
N ILE A 144 -2.31 -20.55 -26.31
CA ILE A 144 -2.37 -22.01 -26.44
C ILE A 144 -3.35 -22.43 -27.53
N LEU A 145 -4.52 -21.81 -27.60
CA LEU A 145 -5.51 -22.10 -28.65
C LEU A 145 -4.99 -21.75 -30.05
N LYS A 146 -4.31 -20.60 -30.20
CA LYS A 146 -3.67 -20.20 -31.46
C LYS A 146 -2.58 -21.19 -31.87
N SER A 147 -1.76 -21.65 -30.93
CA SER A 147 -0.72 -22.65 -31.18
C SER A 147 -1.28 -24.02 -31.60
N ARG A 148 -2.54 -24.34 -31.26
CA ARG A 148 -3.20 -25.61 -31.63
C ARG A 148 -3.97 -25.55 -32.95
N ARG A 149 -4.12 -24.37 -33.57
CA ARG A 149 -4.71 -24.18 -34.91
C ARG A 149 -3.86 -23.19 -35.73
N PRO A 150 -2.69 -23.61 -36.23
CA PRO A 150 -1.87 -22.77 -37.09
C PRO A 150 -2.52 -22.46 -38.45
N ASP A 151 -3.51 -23.25 -38.89
CA ASP A 151 -3.98 -23.26 -40.29
C ASP A 151 -5.36 -22.59 -40.50
N ALA A 152 -5.89 -21.84 -39.53
CA ALA A 152 -7.21 -21.18 -39.66
C ALA A 152 -7.15 -19.78 -40.31
N ASP A 153 -5.96 -19.36 -40.77
CA ASP A 153 -5.69 -18.04 -41.36
C ASP A 153 -5.39 -18.14 -42.88
N VAL A 154 -6.09 -19.03 -43.61
CA VAL A 154 -6.10 -19.07 -45.11
C VAL A 154 -7.50 -18.78 -45.64
#